data_AF-A0A099WQM9-F1
#
_entry.id   AF-A0A099WQM9-F1
#
_cell.length_a   1.000
_cell.length_b   1.000
_cell.length_c   1.000
_cell.angle_alpha   90.00
_cell.angle_beta   90.00
_cell.angle_gamma   90.00
#
_symmetry.space_group_name_H-M   'P 1'
#
loop_
_entity.id
_entity.type
_entity.pdbx_description
1 polymer ?
#
loop_
_entity_poly.entity_id
_entity_poly.type
_entity_poly.pdbx_seq_one_letter_code
_entity_poly.pdbx_strand_id
1 'polypeptide(L)'
;MVEMKRFSQNWRYPDENIMDELKSLAEGLGRAPKRREYVRSGMAIKRYGSWTDTLRRAGIEPLDVRKSISKDHLIAILIQKTEELGYIPRSTSDEFIHAKQAIVKFGSWNAFVNAAELQGREPGESVTDSNQRKRHTLESLIELALQMEEVNGRFPSYREYPYLESVVQRFQSWSKFVLACKKRKFEKSHSASDNVFSKMGASK
;
A
#
# COMPACT_ATOMS: atom_id res chain seq x y z
N MET A 1 -56.45 -42.45 -13.69
CA MET A 1 -55.80 -42.95 -12.46
C MET A 1 -54.52 -43.65 -12.88
N VAL A 2 -53.35 -43.04 -12.68
CA VAL A 2 -52.05 -43.61 -13.07
C VAL A 2 -51.25 -43.87 -11.81
N GLU A 3 -50.76 -45.10 -11.72
CA GLU A 3 -50.18 -45.77 -10.58
C GLU A 3 -48.87 -45.12 -10.12
N MET A 4 -48.84 -44.68 -8.85
CA MET A 4 -47.63 -44.20 -8.18
C MET A 4 -46.69 -45.38 -7.90
N LYS A 5 -45.70 -45.59 -8.78
CA LYS A 5 -44.53 -46.43 -8.44
C LYS A 5 -43.63 -45.67 -7.47
N ARG A 6 -43.54 -46.20 -6.24
CA ARG A 6 -42.65 -45.78 -5.16
C ARG A 6 -41.21 -45.62 -5.67
N PHE A 7 -40.70 -44.39 -5.67
CA PHE A 7 -39.27 -44.11 -5.84
C PHE A 7 -38.53 -44.56 -4.57
N SER A 8 -38.04 -45.79 -4.61
CA SER A 8 -37.07 -46.29 -3.63
C SER A 8 -35.75 -45.54 -3.81
N GLN A 9 -35.27 -45.01 -2.69
CA GLN A 9 -34.00 -44.31 -2.49
C GLN A 9 -32.83 -44.97 -3.25
N ASN A 10 -32.28 -44.26 -4.23
CA ASN A 10 -30.92 -44.48 -4.71
C ASN A 10 -30.25 -43.12 -4.91
N TRP A 11 -29.70 -42.58 -3.82
CA TRP A 11 -28.89 -41.37 -3.82
C TRP A 11 -27.51 -41.68 -4.42
N ARG A 12 -27.50 -41.88 -5.73
CA ARG A 12 -26.28 -41.97 -6.54
C ARG A 12 -26.24 -40.69 -7.34
N TYR A 13 -25.62 -39.65 -6.76
CA TYR A 13 -25.32 -38.41 -7.47
C TYR A 13 -24.76 -38.78 -8.85
N PRO A 14 -25.31 -38.26 -9.96
CA PRO A 14 -24.70 -38.50 -11.26
C PRO A 14 -23.26 -38.00 -11.21
N ASP A 15 -22.34 -38.70 -11.87
CA ASP A 15 -20.94 -38.30 -11.99
C ASP A 15 -20.85 -36.95 -12.73
N GLU A 16 -21.05 -35.84 -12.00
CA GLU A 16 -20.77 -34.50 -12.48
C GLU A 16 -19.25 -34.40 -12.67
N ASN A 17 -18.87 -34.30 -13.94
CA ASN A 17 -17.50 -34.36 -14.38
C ASN A 17 -16.77 -33.09 -13.91
N ILE A 18 -15.89 -33.25 -12.92
CA ILE A 18 -15.01 -32.19 -12.39
C ILE A 18 -14.31 -31.42 -13.53
N MET A 19 -13.99 -32.07 -14.65
CA MET A 19 -13.36 -31.39 -15.79
C MET A 19 -14.30 -30.39 -16.48
N ASP A 20 -15.58 -30.73 -16.64
CA ASP A 20 -16.55 -29.88 -17.33
C ASP A 20 -16.96 -28.70 -16.44
N GLU A 21 -17.08 -28.93 -15.13
CA GLU A 21 -17.26 -27.86 -14.14
C GLU A 21 -16.09 -26.88 -14.17
N LEU A 22 -14.85 -27.38 -14.23
CA LEU A 22 -13.65 -26.53 -14.27
C LEU A 22 -13.55 -25.74 -15.57
N LYS A 23 -13.92 -26.32 -16.71
CA LYS A 23 -13.97 -25.60 -18.00
C LYS A 23 -15.01 -24.49 -17.95
N SER A 24 -16.22 -24.79 -17.49
CA SER A 24 -17.30 -23.80 -17.35
C SER A 24 -16.90 -22.66 -16.41
N LEU A 25 -16.23 -22.99 -15.31
CA LEU A 25 -15.71 -22.00 -14.37
C LEU A 25 -14.59 -21.15 -15.00
N ALA A 26 -13.69 -21.76 -15.78
CA ALA A 26 -12.63 -21.02 -16.47
C ALA A 26 -13.19 -20.09 -17.54
N GLU A 27 -14.19 -20.54 -18.30
CA GLU A 27 -14.91 -19.73 -19.28
C GLU A 27 -15.60 -18.54 -18.61
N GLY A 28 -16.34 -18.78 -17.52
CA GLY A 28 -17.00 -17.71 -16.77
C GLY A 28 -16.03 -16.70 -16.13
N LEU A 29 -14.81 -17.14 -15.79
CA LEU A 29 -13.77 -16.26 -15.24
C LEU A 29 -12.89 -15.60 -16.32
N GLY A 30 -12.92 -16.08 -17.57
CA GLY A 30 -11.97 -15.70 -18.62
C GLY A 30 -10.50 -16.05 -18.30
N ARG A 31 -10.25 -16.91 -17.30
CA ARG A 31 -8.92 -17.31 -16.83
C ARG A 31 -8.98 -18.64 -16.09
N ALA A 32 -7.82 -19.26 -15.85
CA ALA A 32 -7.78 -20.45 -15.01
C ALA A 32 -8.25 -20.14 -13.56
N PRO A 33 -9.10 -21.00 -12.96
CA PRO A 33 -9.55 -20.82 -11.60
C PRO A 33 -8.44 -21.10 -10.58
N LYS A 34 -8.43 -20.31 -9.51
CA LYS A 34 -7.61 -20.56 -8.31
C LYS A 34 -8.23 -21.69 -7.50
N ARG A 35 -7.41 -22.45 -6.76
CA ARG A 35 -7.87 -23.57 -5.91
C ARG A 35 -9.06 -23.20 -5.02
N ARG A 36 -9.06 -22.00 -4.44
CA ARG A 36 -10.10 -21.50 -3.53
C ARG A 36 -11.41 -21.11 -4.23
N GLU A 37 -11.39 -20.93 -5.55
CA GLU A 37 -12.56 -20.53 -6.35
C GLU A 37 -13.38 -21.76 -6.79
N TYR A 38 -12.88 -22.97 -6.55
CA TYR A 38 -13.57 -24.21 -6.88
C TYR A 38 -13.86 -25.02 -5.60
N VAL A 39 -15.15 -25.19 -5.30
CA VAL A 39 -15.66 -25.80 -4.06
C VAL A 39 -15.16 -27.24 -3.90
N ARG A 40 -15.09 -28.00 -5.01
CA ARG A 40 -14.67 -29.41 -5.01
C ARG A 40 -13.16 -29.60 -5.20
N SER A 41 -12.36 -28.55 -5.01
CA SER A 41 -10.90 -28.59 -5.24
C SER A 41 -10.18 -29.70 -4.46
N GLY A 42 -10.59 -29.99 -3.22
CA GLY A 42 -10.04 -31.10 -2.44
C GLY A 42 -10.31 -32.48 -3.05
N MET A 43 -11.49 -32.70 -3.64
CA MET A 43 -11.83 -33.94 -4.33
C MET A 43 -11.05 -34.07 -5.64
N ALA A 44 -10.94 -32.97 -6.39
CA ALA A 44 -10.19 -32.91 -7.64
C ALA A 44 -8.71 -33.25 -7.41
N ILE A 45 -8.08 -32.65 -6.39
CA ILE A 45 -6.68 -32.92 -6.01
C ILE A 45 -6.52 -34.39 -5.60
N LYS A 46 -7.40 -34.95 -4.77
CA LYS A 46 -7.35 -36.36 -4.38
C LYS A 46 -7.42 -37.31 -5.59
N ARG A 47 -8.19 -36.95 -6.61
CA ARG A 47 -8.43 -37.80 -7.80
C ARG A 47 -7.35 -37.63 -8.88
N TYR A 48 -6.79 -36.44 -9.00
CA TYR A 48 -5.94 -36.04 -10.12
C TYR A 48 -4.53 -35.59 -9.71
N GLY A 49 -4.18 -35.67 -8.43
CA GLY A 49 -2.83 -35.43 -7.91
C GLY A 49 -2.68 -34.01 -7.34
N SER A 50 -2.39 -33.03 -8.20
CA SER A 50 -2.23 -31.63 -7.80
C SER A 50 -3.27 -30.72 -8.45
N TRP A 51 -3.41 -29.49 -7.95
CA TRP A 51 -4.29 -28.50 -8.58
C TRP A 51 -3.84 -28.17 -10.01
N THR A 52 -2.53 -28.06 -10.21
CA THR A 52 -1.93 -27.83 -11.53
C THR A 52 -2.24 -28.98 -12.49
N ASP A 53 -2.13 -30.24 -12.03
CA ASP A 53 -2.43 -31.41 -12.86
C ASP A 53 -3.93 -31.54 -13.16
N THR A 54 -4.77 -31.14 -12.20
CA THR A 54 -6.22 -31.06 -12.39
C THR A 54 -6.57 -30.09 -13.51
N LEU A 55 -6.01 -28.87 -13.49
CA LEU A 55 -6.24 -27.86 -14.53
C LEU A 55 -5.73 -28.34 -15.90
N ARG A 56 -4.53 -28.91 -15.98
CA ARG A 56 -3.99 -29.47 -17.23
C ARG A 56 -4.89 -30.56 -17.81
N ARG A 57 -5.42 -31.45 -16.97
CA ARG A 57 -6.36 -32.50 -17.39
C ARG A 57 -7.70 -31.94 -17.89
N ALA A 58 -8.13 -30.80 -17.36
CA ALA A 58 -9.28 -30.07 -17.87
C ALA A 58 -8.99 -29.31 -19.18
N GLY A 59 -7.75 -29.34 -19.69
CA GLY A 59 -7.32 -28.54 -20.84
C GLY A 59 -7.13 -27.06 -20.52
N ILE A 60 -7.02 -26.72 -19.24
CA ILE A 60 -6.87 -25.35 -18.75
C ILE A 60 -5.39 -25.13 -18.45
N GLU A 61 -4.78 -24.14 -19.09
CA GLU A 61 -3.40 -23.77 -18.78
C GLU A 61 -3.34 -23.22 -17.34
N PRO A 62 -2.61 -23.88 -16.42
CA PRO A 62 -2.54 -23.42 -15.04
C PRO A 62 -1.87 -22.05 -14.97
N LEU A 63 -2.39 -21.16 -14.10
CA LEU A 63 -1.65 -19.96 -13.74
C LEU A 63 -0.31 -20.40 -13.14
N ASP A 64 0.77 -20.13 -13.87
CA ASP A 64 2.11 -20.54 -13.47
C ASP A 64 2.60 -19.65 -12.33
N VAL A 65 2.17 -19.98 -11.11
CA VAL A 65 2.59 -19.30 -9.88
C VAL A 65 4.07 -19.54 -9.55
N ARG A 66 4.75 -20.44 -10.27
CA ARG A 66 6.17 -20.79 -10.06
C ARG A 66 7.10 -20.23 -11.13
N LYS A 67 6.61 -19.88 -12.32
CA LYS A 67 7.37 -19.04 -13.24
C LYS A 67 7.49 -17.66 -12.61
N SER A 68 8.63 -17.48 -11.95
CA SER A 68 9.19 -16.17 -11.64
C SER A 68 8.96 -15.28 -12.86
N ILE A 69 8.02 -14.33 -12.76
CA ILE A 69 7.68 -13.47 -13.88
C ILE A 69 8.98 -12.82 -14.38
N SER A 70 9.24 -12.88 -15.68
CA SER A 70 10.46 -12.31 -16.23
C SER A 70 10.48 -10.80 -15.96
N LYS A 71 11.66 -10.19 -15.94
CA LYS A 71 11.79 -8.73 -15.78
C LYS A 71 10.97 -8.00 -16.84
N ASP A 72 11.05 -8.46 -18.07
CA ASP A 72 10.34 -7.88 -19.22
C ASP A 72 8.81 -8.02 -19.08
N HIS A 73 8.34 -9.16 -18.60
CA HIS A 73 6.91 -9.37 -18.41
C HIS A 73 6.37 -8.53 -17.24
N LEU A 74 7.15 -8.31 -16.19
CA LEU A 74 6.78 -7.35 -15.14
C LEU A 74 6.67 -5.94 -15.70
N ILE A 75 7.63 -5.51 -16.53
CA ILE A 75 7.60 -4.20 -17.19
C ILE A 75 6.34 -4.07 -18.06
N ALA A 76 6.03 -5.08 -18.87
CA ALA A 76 4.84 -5.09 -19.70
C ALA A 76 3.54 -4.95 -18.89
N ILE A 77 3.42 -5.69 -17.77
CA ILE A 77 2.26 -5.57 -16.88
C ILE A 77 2.18 -4.17 -16.26
N LEU A 78 3.32 -3.56 -15.89
CA LEU A 78 3.32 -2.20 -15.33
C LEU A 78 2.88 -1.17 -16.37
N ILE A 79 3.37 -1.25 -17.60
CA ILE A 79 2.97 -0.36 -18.70
C ILE A 79 1.47 -0.48 -18.94
N GLN A 80 0.97 -1.70 -19.13
CA GLN A 80 -0.46 -1.96 -19.35
C GLN A 80 -1.32 -1.39 -18.22
N LYS A 81 -0.92 -1.60 -16.97
CA LYS A 81 -1.68 -1.05 -15.83
C LYS A 81 -1.61 0.46 -15.74
N THR A 82 -0.48 1.04 -16.12
CA THR A 82 -0.33 2.50 -16.16
C THR A 82 -1.21 3.12 -17.24
N GLU A 83 -1.37 2.45 -18.38
CA GLU A 83 -2.29 2.87 -19.45
C GLU A 83 -3.76 2.76 -19.03
N GLU A 84 -4.13 1.67 -18.36
CA GLU A 84 -5.49 1.45 -17.85
C GLU A 84 -5.90 2.48 -16.80
N LEU A 85 -4.98 2.82 -15.89
CA LEU A 85 -5.24 3.74 -14.78
C LEU A 85 -5.01 5.20 -15.15
N GLY A 86 -4.25 5.48 -16.21
CA GLY A 86 -3.79 6.83 -16.57
C GLY A 86 -2.69 7.38 -15.65
N TYR A 87 -2.24 6.61 -14.67
CA TYR A 87 -1.18 6.96 -13.72
C TYR A 87 -0.36 5.74 -13.34
N ILE A 88 0.84 5.95 -12.79
CA ILE A 88 1.69 4.84 -12.35
C ILE A 88 1.14 4.29 -11.03
N PRO A 89 0.76 3.00 -10.95
CA PRO A 89 0.32 2.40 -9.71
C PRO A 89 1.44 2.44 -8.66
N ARG A 90 1.08 2.47 -7.38
CA ARG A 90 2.07 2.52 -6.30
C ARG A 90 2.52 1.13 -5.90
N SER A 91 3.74 1.00 -5.36
CA SER A 91 4.23 -0.27 -4.82
C SER A 91 3.42 -0.80 -3.63
N THR A 92 2.73 0.08 -2.92
CA THR A 92 1.90 -0.24 -1.75
C THR A 92 0.42 -0.42 -2.09
N SER A 93 0.04 -0.16 -3.33
CA SER A 93 -1.34 -0.28 -3.79
C SER A 93 -1.65 -1.71 -4.22
N ASP A 94 -2.90 -2.13 -4.01
CA ASP A 94 -3.39 -3.43 -4.50
C ASP A 94 -3.63 -3.44 -6.02
N GLU A 95 -3.50 -2.28 -6.69
CA GLU A 95 -3.61 -2.11 -8.15
C GLU A 95 -2.51 -2.87 -8.91
N PHE A 96 -1.35 -3.09 -8.28
CA PHE A 96 -0.22 -3.83 -8.89
C PHE A 96 0.22 -5.01 -8.02
N ILE A 97 -0.47 -6.14 -8.19
CA ILE A 97 -0.29 -7.37 -7.40
C ILE A 97 1.14 -7.95 -7.43
N HIS A 98 1.95 -7.57 -8.42
CA HIS A 98 3.32 -8.07 -8.61
C HIS A 98 4.40 -7.19 -7.99
N ALA A 99 4.04 -6.17 -7.19
CA ALA A 99 4.98 -5.19 -6.65
C ALA A 99 6.16 -5.81 -5.89
N LYS A 100 5.89 -6.82 -5.05
CA LYS A 100 6.93 -7.54 -4.31
C LYS A 100 7.92 -8.26 -5.24
N GLN A 101 7.43 -8.89 -6.31
CA GLN A 101 8.30 -9.59 -7.26
C GLN A 101 9.14 -8.61 -8.07
N ALA A 102 8.58 -7.46 -8.44
CA ALA A 102 9.30 -6.39 -9.10
C ALA A 102 10.41 -5.81 -8.22
N ILE A 103 10.12 -5.49 -6.95
CA ILE A 103 11.14 -4.99 -6.01
C ILE A 103 12.28 -6.00 -5.85
N VAL A 104 11.98 -7.30 -5.71
CA VAL A 104 13.01 -8.34 -5.58
C VAL A 104 13.90 -8.42 -6.82
N LYS A 105 13.36 -8.24 -8.03
CA LYS A 105 14.11 -8.36 -9.29
C LYS A 105 14.88 -7.11 -9.70
N PHE A 106 14.33 -5.93 -9.41
CA PHE A 106 14.86 -4.65 -9.83
C PHE A 106 15.54 -3.89 -8.68
N GLY A 107 15.47 -4.40 -7.45
CA GLY A 107 16.07 -3.83 -6.25
C GLY A 107 15.20 -2.77 -5.56
N SER A 108 14.44 -1.99 -6.34
CA SER A 108 13.48 -1.02 -5.81
C SER A 108 12.33 -0.77 -6.78
N TRP A 109 11.23 -0.18 -6.28
CA TRP A 109 10.10 0.24 -7.12
C TRP A 109 10.52 1.30 -8.15
N ASN A 110 11.34 2.28 -7.74
CA ASN A 110 11.82 3.31 -8.66
C ASN A 110 12.71 2.71 -9.75
N ALA A 111 13.59 1.76 -9.42
CA ALA A 111 14.40 1.07 -10.42
C ALA A 111 13.54 0.29 -11.43
N PHE A 112 12.41 -0.26 -10.97
CA PHE A 112 11.45 -0.94 -11.83
C PHE A 112 10.69 0.02 -12.76
N VAL A 113 10.19 1.14 -12.23
CA VAL A 113 9.53 2.20 -13.01
C VAL A 113 10.50 2.81 -14.04
N ASN A 114 11.76 2.99 -13.65
CA ASN A 114 12.82 3.48 -14.53
C ASN A 114 13.09 2.50 -15.67
N ALA A 115 13.11 1.19 -15.39
CA ALA A 115 13.28 0.15 -16.41
C ALA A 115 12.09 0.06 -17.37
N ALA A 116 10.91 0.56 -16.97
CA ALA A 116 9.74 0.68 -17.83
C ALA A 116 9.68 2.01 -18.60
N GLU A 117 10.69 2.87 -18.47
CA GLU A 117 10.75 4.21 -19.11
C GLU A 117 9.55 5.12 -18.77
N LEU A 118 8.87 4.87 -17.65
CA LEU A 118 7.70 5.64 -17.22
C LEU A 118 8.07 6.89 -16.39
N GLN A 119 9.32 7.35 -16.49
CA GLN A 119 9.80 8.49 -15.71
C GLN A 119 9.10 9.77 -16.18
N GLY A 120 8.33 10.41 -15.30
CA GLY A 120 7.61 11.65 -15.59
C GLY A 120 6.08 11.52 -15.71
N ARG A 121 5.52 10.31 -15.65
CA ARG A 121 4.07 10.15 -15.46
C ARG A 121 3.70 10.34 -13.97
N GLU A 122 2.57 10.98 -13.72
CA GLU A 122 2.15 11.27 -12.35
C GLU A 122 1.89 9.98 -11.55
N PRO A 123 2.38 9.87 -10.31
CA PRO A 123 1.96 8.82 -9.40
C PRO A 123 0.48 9.02 -9.04
N GLY A 124 -0.36 7.98 -9.17
CA GLY A 124 -1.79 8.09 -8.83
C GLY A 124 -2.00 8.54 -7.40
N GLU A 125 -3.02 9.35 -7.11
CA GLU A 125 -3.27 9.98 -5.79
C GLU A 125 -3.21 9.01 -4.61
N SER A 126 -2.71 9.50 -3.48
CA SER A 126 -2.46 8.65 -2.31
C SER A 126 -3.74 8.44 -1.52
N VAL A 127 -4.31 7.25 -1.54
CA VAL A 127 -5.06 6.75 -0.37
C VAL A 127 -4.06 6.06 0.55
N THR A 128 -3.13 6.83 1.07
CA THR A 128 -2.29 6.39 2.18
C THR A 128 -2.35 7.45 3.25
N ASP A 129 -2.69 7.02 4.45
CA ASP A 129 -2.59 7.67 5.76
C ASP A 129 -1.17 8.20 6.11
N SER A 130 -0.27 8.27 5.11
CA SER A 130 1.07 8.84 5.18
C SER A 130 1.07 10.37 5.03
N ASN A 131 -0.11 11.00 4.91
CA ASN A 131 -0.29 12.46 4.93
C ASN A 131 0.08 13.10 6.30
N GLN A 132 0.45 12.30 7.31
CA GLN A 132 1.08 12.78 8.56
C GLN A 132 2.61 12.97 8.47
N ARG A 133 3.26 12.60 7.36
CA ARG A 133 4.66 12.99 7.11
C ARG A 133 4.74 14.20 6.20
N LYS A 134 4.03 15.28 6.54
CA LYS A 134 4.70 16.58 6.41
C LYS A 134 5.93 16.46 7.31
N ARG A 135 7.11 16.35 6.71
CA ARG A 135 8.38 16.40 7.44
C ARG A 135 8.44 17.76 8.12
N HIS A 136 7.89 17.85 9.32
CA HIS A 136 8.06 19.03 10.14
C HIS A 136 9.56 19.17 10.40
N THR A 137 10.13 20.29 9.96
CA THR A 137 11.48 20.69 10.33
C THR A 137 11.54 20.88 11.84
N LEU A 138 12.74 20.80 12.43
CA LEU A 138 12.94 21.09 13.86
C LEU A 138 12.32 22.45 14.23
N GLU A 139 12.46 23.43 13.34
CA GLU A 139 11.89 24.77 13.49
C GLU A 139 10.37 24.78 13.46
N SER A 140 9.73 24.16 12.46
CA SER A 140 8.27 24.14 12.37
C SER A 140 7.60 23.46 13.58
N LEU A 141 8.28 22.49 14.22
CA LEU A 141 7.80 21.88 15.46
C LEU A 141 7.89 22.87 16.63
N ILE A 142 9.00 23.58 16.74
CA ILE A 142 9.17 24.60 17.78
C ILE A 142 8.14 25.72 17.59
N GLU A 143 7.99 26.24 16.38
CA GLU A 143 7.04 27.31 16.07
C GLU A 143 5.61 26.94 16.38
N LEU A 144 5.19 25.73 16.02
CA LEU A 144 3.84 25.25 16.35
C LEU A 144 3.62 25.18 17.86
N ALA A 145 4.57 24.66 18.64
CA ALA A 145 4.43 24.60 20.09
C ALA A 145 4.33 25.99 20.71
N LEU A 146 5.09 26.97 20.20
CA LEU A 146 5.03 28.36 20.64
C LEU A 146 3.70 29.02 20.27
N GLN A 147 3.17 28.74 19.07
CA GLN A 147 1.86 29.22 18.65
C GLN A 147 0.73 28.62 19.50
N MET A 148 0.80 27.32 19.80
CA MET A 148 -0.16 26.67 20.69
C MET A 148 -0.13 27.28 22.09
N GLU A 149 1.04 27.69 22.59
CA GLU A 149 1.16 28.40 23.87
C GLU A 149 0.53 29.78 23.83
N GLU A 150 0.69 30.53 22.74
CA GLU A 150 0.06 31.83 22.55
C GLU A 150 -1.47 31.72 22.49
N VAL A 151 -1.99 30.74 21.74
CA VAL A 151 -3.44 30.51 21.60
C VAL A 151 -4.07 29.97 22.88
N ASN A 152 -3.41 29.03 23.55
CA ASN A 152 -3.97 28.35 24.73
C ASN A 152 -3.57 29.03 26.06
N GLY A 153 -2.73 30.07 26.01
CA GLY A 153 -2.15 30.72 27.19
C GLY A 153 -1.20 29.83 28.02
N ARG A 154 -0.93 28.61 27.58
CA ARG A 154 -0.04 27.64 28.24
C ARG A 154 0.63 26.71 27.23
N PHE A 155 1.84 26.28 27.55
CA PHE A 155 2.57 25.35 26.69
C PHE A 155 1.80 24.03 26.55
N PRO A 156 1.71 23.43 25.34
CA PRO A 156 1.02 22.17 25.15
C PRO A 156 1.65 21.07 26.01
N SER A 157 0.84 20.18 26.57
CA SER A 157 1.37 19.00 27.26
C SER A 157 1.81 17.93 26.26
N TYR A 158 2.55 16.94 26.76
CA TYR A 158 3.01 15.78 25.99
C TYR A 158 1.90 15.11 25.17
N ARG A 159 0.67 14.99 25.73
CA ARG A 159 -0.46 14.32 25.07
C ARG A 159 -1.26 15.24 24.15
N GLU A 160 -1.10 16.55 24.28
CA GLU A 160 -1.83 17.54 23.49
C GLU A 160 -1.07 17.94 22.22
N TYR A 161 0.22 17.63 22.14
CA TYR A 161 1.05 18.04 21.02
C TYR A 161 0.87 17.13 19.79
N PRO A 162 0.34 17.63 18.65
CA PRO A 162 -0.07 16.79 17.52
C PRO A 162 1.06 15.98 16.87
N TYR A 163 2.31 16.43 16.98
CA TYR A 163 3.47 15.82 16.33
C TYR A 163 4.47 15.25 17.32
N LEU A 164 3.97 14.66 18.40
CA LEU A 164 4.79 14.10 19.47
C LEU A 164 5.82 13.08 18.96
N GLU A 165 5.42 12.18 18.07
CA GLU A 165 6.31 11.17 17.50
C GLU A 165 7.50 11.82 16.76
N SER A 166 7.22 12.87 15.99
CA SER A 166 8.27 13.65 15.30
C SER A 166 9.19 14.38 16.29
N VAL A 167 8.65 14.83 17.42
CA VAL A 167 9.43 15.46 18.50
C VAL A 167 10.36 14.45 19.16
N VAL A 168 9.86 13.27 19.55
CA VAL A 168 10.66 12.23 20.21
C VAL A 168 11.77 11.73 19.29
N GLN A 169 11.46 11.47 18.02
CA GLN A 169 12.46 11.00 17.04
C GLN A 169 13.59 12.01 16.80
N ARG A 170 13.29 13.32 16.80
CA ARG A 170 14.26 14.35 16.42
C ARG A 170 14.99 14.99 17.60
N PHE A 171 14.27 15.29 18.68
CA PHE A 171 14.83 15.93 19.88
C PHE A 171 15.25 14.90 20.93
N GLN A 172 15.02 13.60 20.68
CA GLN A 172 15.32 12.47 21.56
C GLN A 172 14.48 12.41 22.85
N SER A 173 13.88 13.51 23.28
CA SER A 173 12.89 13.54 24.37
C SER A 173 12.03 14.80 24.35
N TRP A 174 10.85 14.73 24.98
CA TRP A 174 9.98 15.88 25.18
C TRP A 174 10.66 17.00 25.97
N SER A 175 11.43 16.65 27.01
CA SER A 175 12.16 17.64 27.81
C SER A 175 13.20 18.42 26.99
N LYS A 176 13.92 17.75 26.08
CA LYS A 176 14.86 18.39 25.16
C LYS A 176 14.15 19.34 24.19
N PHE A 177 12.97 18.97 23.72
CA PHE A 177 12.14 19.82 22.88
C PHE A 177 11.64 21.08 23.60
N VAL A 178 11.16 20.95 24.84
CA VAL A 178 10.75 22.10 25.66
C VAL A 178 11.92 23.06 25.89
N LEU A 179 13.13 22.54 26.16
CA LEU A 179 14.34 23.36 26.28
C LEU A 179 14.66 24.12 24.98
N ALA A 180 14.52 23.46 23.82
CA ALA A 180 14.71 24.11 22.52
C ALA A 180 13.69 25.24 22.28
N CYS A 181 12.42 25.03 22.67
CA CYS A 181 11.39 26.07 22.60
C CYS A 181 11.73 27.28 23.50
N LYS A 182 12.18 27.04 24.73
CA LYS A 182 12.62 28.10 25.66
C LYS A 182 13.81 28.89 25.10
N LYS A 183 14.79 28.19 24.53
CA LYS A 183 15.95 28.82 23.89
C LYS A 183 15.52 29.72 22.73
N ARG A 184 14.63 29.24 21.86
CA ARG A 184 14.10 30.02 20.72
C ARG A 184 13.33 31.27 21.18
N LYS A 185 12.56 31.18 22.27
CA LYS A 185 11.90 32.35 22.88
C LYS A 185 12.93 33.38 23.34
N PHE A 186 13.96 32.94 24.05
CA PHE A 186 15.03 33.81 24.54
C PHE A 186 15.78 34.52 23.40
N GLU A 187 16.10 33.80 22.31
CA GLU A 187 16.73 34.34 21.11
C GLU A 187 15.83 35.36 20.38
N LYS A 188 14.51 35.11 20.28
CA LYS A 188 13.55 36.09 19.72
C LYS A 188 13.50 37.38 20.56
N SER A 189 13.50 37.27 21.88
CA SER A 189 13.50 38.43 22.77
C SER A 189 14.79 39.25 22.69
N HIS A 190 15.95 38.62 22.53
CA HIS A 190 17.25 39.30 22.40
C HIS A 190 17.45 39.95 21.02
N SER A 191 17.00 39.29 19.95
CA SER A 191 17.03 39.87 18.60
C SER A 191 16.13 41.11 18.48
N ALA A 192 15.03 41.18 19.25
CA ALA A 192 14.16 42.35 19.29
C ALA A 192 14.79 43.53 20.04
N SER A 193 15.60 43.29 21.09
CA SER A 193 16.28 44.35 21.84
C SER A 193 17.49 44.94 21.11
N ASP A 194 18.26 44.13 20.38
CA ASP A 194 19.42 44.61 19.61
C ASP A 194 19.02 45.51 18.43
N ASN A 195 17.81 45.32 17.88
CA ASN A 195 17.28 46.13 16.78
C ASN A 195 16.78 47.52 17.25
N VAL A 196 16.46 47.69 18.53
CA VAL A 196 16.08 49.01 19.09
C VAL A 196 17.32 49.89 19.31
N PHE A 197 18.45 49.31 19.70
CA PHE A 197 19.71 50.04 19.89
C PHE A 197 20.35 50.53 18.58
N SER A 198 20.20 49.80 17.47
CA SER A 198 20.71 50.28 16.16
C SER A 198 19.92 51.46 15.57
N LYS A 199 18.65 51.66 15.95
CA LYS A 199 17.84 52.79 15.44
C LYS A 199 18.00 54.10 16.21
N MET A 200 18.61 54.09 17.40
CA MET A 200 18.89 55.30 18.19
C MET A 200 20.31 55.85 18.01
N GLY A 201 21.18 55.18 17.23
CA GLY A 201 22.55 55.59 16.98
C GLY A 201 22.80 56.39 15.70
N ALA A 202 21.77 56.67 14.89
CA ALA A 202 21.89 57.36 13.60
C ALA A 202 21.10 58.69 13.59
N SER A 203 21.44 59.59 14.49
CA SER A 203 21.17 61.03 14.34
C SER A 203 22.41 61.80 14.80
N LYS A 204 23.25 62.17 13.84
CA LYS A 204 24.19 63.30 13.91
C LYS A 204 24.08 64.08 12.63
#